data_AF-A0A7Y2DLE5-F1
#
_entry.id   AF-A0A7Y2DLE5-F1
#
_cell.length_a   1.000
_cell.length_b   1.000
_cell.length_c   1.000
_cell.angle_alpha   90.00
_cell.angle_beta   90.00
_cell.angle_gamma   90.00
#
_symmetry.space_group_name_H-M   'P 1'
#
loop_
_entity.id
_entity.type
_entity.pdbx_description
1 polymer ?
#
loop_
_entity_poly.entity_id
_entity_poly.type
_entity_poly.pdbx_seq_one_letter_code
_entity_poly.pdbx_strand_id
1 'polypeptide(L)'
;MPHPVPKLRKALKKSSPGLKTERQLWNEGCDIVVGIDEVGKGSWAGPLTLGAVVVPKDRRIYKLRDSKQLRPEEREALYDRIIHWVDAWAVGHASPAECDRLGMSAAQRLAAKRALAGLELPQPPDAVVIDGNWDFVGHPRTVKLVKGDSISLSIAAASILAKVTRDRMMIADSECYPGFDFDANKGYPCPRHKLALQAFGPTAIHRRSWVFMDQLPWTGTPRLVNDAQLRLL
;
A
#
# COMPACT_ATOMS: atom_id res chain seq x y z
N MET A 1 -24.15 15.26 -1.55
CA MET A 1 -23.68 16.34 -0.64
C MET A 1 -22.18 16.47 -0.81
N PRO A 2 -21.60 17.67 -0.94
CA PRO A 2 -20.14 17.81 -0.97
C PRO A 2 -19.56 17.31 0.37
N HIS A 3 -18.70 16.30 0.34
CA HIS A 3 -18.00 15.84 1.54
C HIS A 3 -17.18 16.99 2.13
N PRO A 4 -17.35 17.33 3.42
CA PRO A 4 -16.69 18.49 4.02
C PRO A 4 -15.18 18.33 3.91
N VAL A 5 -14.51 19.36 3.39
CA VAL A 5 -13.05 19.36 3.22
C VAL A 5 -12.38 19.25 4.60
N PRO A 6 -11.55 18.22 4.87
CA PRO A 6 -10.95 18.03 6.19
C PRO A 6 -10.21 19.27 6.68
N LYS A 7 -10.39 19.64 7.95
CA LYS A 7 -9.58 20.69 8.57
C LYS A 7 -8.20 20.11 8.89
N LEU A 8 -7.20 20.43 8.07
CA LEU A 8 -5.81 20.05 8.36
C LEU A 8 -5.29 20.74 9.62
N ARG A 9 -4.51 20.00 10.41
CA ARG A 9 -3.74 20.53 11.54
C ARG A 9 -2.72 21.58 11.06
N LYS A 10 -2.41 22.59 11.90
CA LYS A 10 -1.49 23.70 11.55
C LYS A 10 -0.13 23.21 11.04
N ALA A 11 0.41 22.12 11.60
CA ALA A 11 1.70 21.54 11.21
C ALA A 11 1.76 21.04 9.75
N LEU A 12 0.62 20.68 9.15
CA LEU A 12 0.56 20.06 7.80
C LEU A 12 0.42 21.08 6.67
N LYS A 13 0.47 22.38 6.97
CA LYS A 13 0.26 23.44 5.98
C LYS A 13 1.46 23.64 5.04
N LYS A 14 2.67 23.22 5.40
CA LYS A 14 3.92 23.56 4.68
C LYS A 14 4.37 22.58 3.59
N SER A 15 4.03 21.29 3.67
CA SER A 15 4.44 20.29 2.68
C SER A 15 3.21 19.64 2.05
N SER A 16 3.05 19.77 0.73
CA SER A 16 1.97 19.15 -0.02
C SER A 16 2.50 18.55 -1.32
N PRO A 17 2.15 17.30 -1.64
CA PRO A 17 2.48 16.72 -2.93
C PRO A 17 1.86 17.55 -4.07
N GLY A 18 2.58 17.64 -5.18
CA GLY A 18 2.18 18.38 -6.37
C GLY A 18 2.08 17.49 -7.60
N LEU A 19 1.77 18.10 -8.74
CA LEU A 19 1.64 17.42 -10.04
C LEU A 19 2.87 17.64 -10.94
N LYS A 20 4.05 17.91 -10.38
CA LYS A 20 5.22 18.30 -11.19
C LYS A 20 5.60 17.20 -12.18
N THR A 21 5.70 15.96 -11.70
CA THR A 21 6.07 14.79 -12.51
C THR A 21 4.98 14.43 -13.50
N GLU A 22 3.72 14.44 -13.06
CA GLU A 22 2.57 14.14 -13.90
C GLU A 22 2.43 15.15 -15.04
N ARG A 23 2.59 16.45 -14.76
CA ARG A 23 2.58 17.50 -15.79
C ARG A 23 3.71 17.37 -16.78
N GLN A 24 4.90 16.98 -16.32
CA GLN A 24 6.02 16.74 -17.22
C GLN A 24 5.66 15.62 -18.20
N LEU A 25 5.15 14.48 -17.70
CA LEU A 25 4.75 13.36 -18.55
C LEU A 25 3.61 13.74 -19.51
N TRP A 26 2.63 14.54 -19.07
CA TRP A 26 1.58 15.05 -19.95
C TRP A 26 2.12 15.95 -21.06
N ASN A 27 3.10 16.82 -20.75
CA ASN A 27 3.76 17.66 -21.75
C ASN A 27 4.61 16.85 -22.74
N GLU A 28 5.07 15.66 -22.35
CA GLU A 28 5.77 14.68 -23.20
C GLU A 28 4.80 13.81 -24.04
N GLY A 29 3.49 14.09 -23.99
CA GLY A 29 2.47 13.42 -24.78
C GLY A 29 1.83 12.19 -24.12
N CYS A 30 2.14 11.88 -22.86
CA CYS A 30 1.45 10.82 -22.13
C CYS A 30 0.02 11.26 -21.78
N ASP A 31 -0.97 10.41 -22.08
CA ASP A 31 -2.36 10.69 -21.71
C ASP A 31 -2.67 10.10 -20.33
N ILE A 32 -2.41 8.80 -20.17
CA ILE A 32 -2.69 8.04 -18.95
C ILE A 32 -1.41 7.89 -18.13
N VAL A 33 -1.34 8.62 -17.01
CA VAL A 33 -0.25 8.55 -16.04
C VAL A 33 -0.78 7.93 -14.75
N VAL A 34 -0.23 6.78 -14.35
CA VAL A 34 -0.65 6.06 -13.14
C VAL A 34 0.35 6.27 -12.00
N GLY A 35 -0.12 6.72 -10.84
CA GLY A 35 0.65 6.69 -9.59
C GLY A 35 0.41 5.39 -8.82
N ILE A 36 1.47 4.79 -8.29
CA ILE A 36 1.39 3.54 -7.50
C ILE A 36 2.20 3.67 -6.21
N ASP A 37 1.65 3.18 -5.10
CA ASP A 37 2.32 3.06 -3.81
C ASP A 37 1.93 1.76 -3.09
N GLU A 38 2.80 1.26 -2.20
CA GLU A 38 2.56 0.05 -1.41
C GLU A 38 2.37 0.28 0.10
N VAL A 39 1.62 -0.63 0.72
CA VAL A 39 1.43 -0.69 2.17
C VAL A 39 1.50 -2.14 2.64
N GLY A 40 2.08 -2.36 3.82
CA GLY A 40 2.10 -3.68 4.45
C GLY A 40 3.31 -4.52 4.09
N LYS A 41 4.32 -3.99 3.40
CA LYS A 41 5.56 -4.71 3.10
C LYS A 41 6.28 -5.18 4.37
N GLY A 42 6.29 -4.34 5.41
CA GLY A 42 6.90 -4.61 6.71
C GLY A 42 6.03 -5.39 7.72
N SER A 43 4.79 -5.76 7.37
CA SER A 43 3.90 -6.43 8.32
C SER A 43 4.19 -7.92 8.44
N TRP A 44 3.99 -8.48 9.64
CA TRP A 44 4.05 -9.92 9.89
C TRP A 44 2.74 -10.62 9.53
N ALA A 45 1.61 -9.91 9.59
CA ALA A 45 0.30 -10.43 9.22
C ALA A 45 -0.37 -9.57 8.14
N GLY A 46 -1.33 -10.20 7.44
CA GLY A 46 -2.17 -9.59 6.42
C GLY A 46 -1.48 -9.37 5.07
N PRO A 47 -2.24 -8.90 4.08
CA PRO A 47 -1.76 -8.79 2.71
C PRO A 47 -0.73 -7.68 2.53
N LEU A 48 0.12 -7.84 1.52
CA LEU A 48 0.80 -6.71 0.86
C LEU A 48 -0.19 -6.06 -0.10
N THR A 49 -0.36 -4.75 -0.03
CA THR A 49 -1.41 -4.03 -0.76
C THR A 49 -0.80 -2.88 -1.53
N LEU A 50 -1.14 -2.75 -2.82
CA LEU A 50 -0.74 -1.63 -3.67
C LEU A 50 -1.99 -0.89 -4.16
N GLY A 51 -1.94 0.44 -4.10
CA GLY A 51 -2.95 1.30 -4.72
C GLY A 51 -2.43 1.78 -6.07
N ALA A 52 -3.32 1.89 -7.05
CA ALA A 52 -3.04 2.52 -8.33
C ALA A 52 -4.07 3.61 -8.60
N VAL A 53 -3.62 4.77 -9.10
CA VAL A 53 -4.48 5.95 -9.32
C VAL A 53 -4.11 6.65 -10.62
N VAL A 54 -5.12 6.99 -11.42
CA VAL A 54 -5.03 7.95 -12.52
C VAL A 54 -5.64 9.28 -12.06
N VAL A 55 -4.83 10.34 -12.03
CA VAL A 55 -5.28 11.66 -11.57
C VAL A 55 -5.79 12.51 -12.74
N PRO A 56 -6.87 13.29 -12.56
CA PRO A 56 -7.39 14.19 -13.59
C PRO A 56 -6.44 15.33 -13.91
N LYS A 57 -6.46 15.75 -15.18
CA LYS A 57 -5.69 16.90 -15.69
C LYS A 57 -6.34 18.24 -15.36
N ASP A 58 -7.67 18.26 -15.26
CA ASP A 58 -8.51 19.47 -15.22
C ASP A 58 -9.09 19.78 -13.83
N ARG A 59 -9.08 18.81 -12.91
CA ARG A 59 -9.66 18.93 -11.57
C ARG A 59 -8.61 18.90 -10.46
N ARG A 60 -8.81 19.70 -9.41
CA ARG A 60 -7.89 19.78 -8.26
C ARG A 60 -8.48 19.13 -7.01
N ILE A 61 -7.61 18.49 -6.23
CA ILE A 61 -7.91 18.06 -4.87
C ILE A 61 -7.13 18.89 -3.86
N TYR A 62 -7.85 19.48 -2.92
CA TYR A 62 -7.23 20.24 -1.83
C TYR A 62 -6.91 19.34 -0.65
N LYS A 63 -5.78 19.65 0.01
CA LYS A 63 -5.35 19.07 1.30
C LYS A 63 -4.96 17.59 1.27
N LEU A 64 -4.68 17.03 0.09
CA LEU A 64 -3.99 15.74 -0.01
C LEU A 64 -2.59 15.85 0.61
N ARG A 65 -2.20 14.84 1.37
CA ARG A 65 -0.90 14.75 2.08
C ARG A 65 -0.43 13.30 2.06
N ASP A 66 0.85 13.12 2.34
CA ASP A 66 1.40 11.81 2.71
C ASP A 66 0.52 11.15 3.79
N SER A 67 0.17 9.89 3.56
CA SER A 67 -0.71 9.11 4.42
C SER A 67 -0.20 9.01 5.86
N LYS A 68 1.13 8.99 6.06
CA LYS A 68 1.78 8.89 7.38
C LYS A 68 1.61 10.17 8.22
N GLN A 69 1.33 11.30 7.56
CA GLN A 69 1.12 12.58 8.24
C GLN A 69 -0.33 12.77 8.73
N LEU A 70 -1.23 11.88 8.31
CA LEU A 70 -2.67 11.98 8.53
C LEU A 70 -3.13 11.00 9.62
N ARG A 71 -4.04 11.47 10.48
CA ARG A 71 -4.74 10.60 11.44
C ARG A 71 -5.69 9.64 10.70
N PRO A 72 -6.10 8.51 11.31
CA PRO A 72 -7.03 7.57 10.69
C PRO A 72 -8.28 8.24 10.12
N GLU A 73 -8.93 9.12 10.88
CA GLU A 73 -10.17 9.80 10.48
C GLU A 73 -9.92 10.77 9.30
N GLU A 74 -8.74 11.40 9.27
CA GLU A 74 -8.33 12.29 8.17
C GLU A 74 -8.06 11.48 6.89
N ARG A 75 -7.52 10.27 7.02
CA ARG A 75 -7.31 9.35 5.89
C ARG A 75 -8.61 8.81 5.34
N GLU A 76 -9.54 8.41 6.20
CA GLU A 76 -10.88 7.94 5.80
C GLU A 76 -11.64 9.03 5.03
N ALA A 77 -11.66 10.26 5.57
CA ALA A 77 -12.30 11.38 4.87
C ALA A 77 -11.60 11.75 3.54
N LEU A 78 -10.29 11.52 3.43
CA LEU A 78 -9.56 11.72 2.17
C LEU A 78 -9.79 10.57 1.20
N TYR A 79 -9.92 9.33 1.65
CA TYR A 79 -10.25 8.18 0.81
C TYR A 79 -11.51 8.46 -0.01
N ASP A 80 -12.61 8.84 0.65
CA ASP A 80 -13.88 9.15 -0.01
C ASP A 80 -13.73 10.30 -1.01
N ARG A 81 -12.91 11.32 -0.69
CA ARG A 81 -12.67 12.43 -1.63
C ARG A 81 -11.82 12.03 -2.82
N ILE A 82 -10.84 11.15 -2.63
CA ILE A 82 -9.95 10.68 -3.69
C ILE A 82 -10.74 9.86 -4.70
N ILE A 83 -11.54 8.88 -4.26
CA ILE A 83 -12.26 7.97 -5.18
C ILE A 83 -13.25 8.69 -6.10
N HIS A 84 -13.76 9.87 -5.69
CA HIS A 84 -14.64 10.70 -6.51
C HIS A 84 -13.89 11.76 -7.33
N TRP A 85 -12.61 12.02 -7.02
CA TRP A 85 -11.79 13.01 -7.70
C TRP A 85 -10.98 12.43 -8.85
N VAL A 86 -10.44 11.22 -8.67
CA VAL A 86 -9.59 10.52 -9.65
C VAL A 86 -10.38 10.09 -10.88
N ASP A 87 -9.70 9.88 -12.00
CA ASP A 87 -10.33 9.37 -13.23
C ASP A 87 -10.47 7.83 -13.18
N ALA A 88 -9.49 7.16 -12.57
CA ALA A 88 -9.54 5.73 -12.28
C ALA A 88 -8.73 5.42 -11.02
N TRP A 89 -9.13 4.39 -10.29
CA TRP A 89 -8.37 3.87 -9.16
C TRP A 89 -8.66 2.41 -8.93
N ALA A 90 -7.70 1.72 -8.33
CA ALA A 90 -7.83 0.33 -7.96
C ALA A 90 -6.86 -0.03 -6.84
N VAL A 91 -7.13 -1.16 -6.19
CA VAL A 91 -6.25 -1.72 -5.16
C VAL A 91 -5.98 -3.19 -5.50
N GLY A 92 -4.70 -3.56 -5.48
CA GLY A 92 -4.25 -4.93 -5.70
C GLY A 92 -3.59 -5.48 -4.45
N HIS A 93 -3.85 -6.76 -4.17
CA HIS A 93 -3.32 -7.44 -3.00
C HIS A 93 -2.44 -8.63 -3.39
N ALA A 94 -1.44 -8.93 -2.57
CA ALA A 94 -0.84 -10.25 -2.47
C ALA A 94 -1.09 -10.78 -1.06
N SER A 95 -1.72 -11.95 -0.98
CA SER A 95 -2.06 -12.60 0.29
C SER A 95 -0.79 -13.00 1.08
N PRO A 96 -0.90 -13.24 2.40
CA PRO A 96 0.21 -13.75 3.20
C PRO A 96 0.84 -15.02 2.61
N ALA A 97 0.01 -15.95 2.14
CA ALA A 97 0.45 -17.18 1.49
C ALA A 97 1.20 -16.93 0.17
N GLU A 98 0.77 -15.95 -0.62
CA GLU A 98 1.50 -15.53 -1.82
C GLU A 98 2.82 -14.84 -1.48
N CYS A 99 2.86 -14.02 -0.43
CA CYS A 99 4.09 -13.42 0.07
C CYS A 99 5.11 -14.49 0.48
N ASP A 100 4.68 -15.52 1.21
CA ASP A 100 5.53 -16.64 1.62
C ASP A 100 6.00 -17.47 0.41
N ARG A 101 5.10 -17.80 -0.51
CA ARG A 101 5.39 -18.66 -1.66
C ARG A 101 6.25 -17.98 -2.73
N LEU A 102 6.05 -16.70 -2.97
CA LEU A 102 6.72 -15.97 -4.06
C LEU A 102 7.95 -15.19 -3.57
N GLY A 103 8.04 -14.91 -2.28
CA GLY A 103 8.92 -13.89 -1.74
C GLY A 103 8.38 -12.47 -2.00
N MET A 104 8.84 -11.52 -1.19
CA MET A 104 8.26 -10.17 -1.16
C MET A 104 8.37 -9.41 -2.48
N SER A 105 9.47 -9.57 -3.22
CA SER A 105 9.66 -8.87 -4.49
C SER A 105 8.66 -9.33 -5.55
N ALA A 106 8.47 -10.65 -5.72
CA ALA A 106 7.50 -11.16 -6.68
C ALA A 106 6.04 -10.95 -6.21
N ALA A 107 5.78 -10.97 -4.90
CA ALA A 107 4.48 -10.61 -4.34
C ALA A 107 4.14 -9.12 -4.59
N GLN A 108 5.13 -8.20 -4.48
CA GLN A 108 4.93 -6.78 -4.81
C GLN A 108 4.58 -6.60 -6.29
N ARG A 109 5.28 -7.27 -7.20
CA ARG A 109 4.94 -7.28 -8.64
C ARG A 109 3.54 -7.82 -8.91
N LEU A 110 3.15 -8.91 -8.23
CA LEU A 110 1.82 -9.50 -8.37
C LEU A 110 0.72 -8.55 -7.92
N ALA A 111 0.89 -7.91 -6.76
CA ALA A 111 -0.05 -6.93 -6.25
C ALA A 111 -0.12 -5.68 -7.15
N ALA A 112 1.00 -5.22 -7.70
CA ALA A 112 1.03 -4.11 -8.67
C ALA A 112 0.27 -4.47 -9.95
N LYS A 113 0.48 -5.68 -10.49
CA LYS A 113 -0.24 -6.19 -11.66
C LYS A 113 -1.74 -6.23 -11.42
N ARG A 114 -2.17 -6.67 -10.22
CA ARG A 114 -3.59 -6.68 -9.82
C ARG A 114 -4.17 -5.28 -9.71
N ALA A 115 -3.42 -4.34 -9.11
CA ALA A 115 -3.86 -2.95 -9.00
C ALA A 115 -4.01 -2.32 -10.39
N LEU A 116 -3.05 -2.51 -11.29
CA LEU A 116 -3.13 -2.01 -12.67
C LEU A 116 -4.27 -2.63 -13.46
N ALA A 117 -4.49 -3.94 -13.35
CA ALA A 117 -5.59 -4.62 -14.02
C ALA A 117 -6.96 -4.12 -13.53
N GLY A 118 -7.10 -3.84 -12.24
CA GLY A 118 -8.34 -3.32 -11.66
C GLY A 118 -8.67 -1.88 -12.02
N LEU A 119 -7.75 -1.13 -12.66
CA LEU A 119 -8.05 0.22 -13.14
C LEU A 119 -9.03 0.23 -14.32
N GLU A 120 -9.18 -0.91 -15.01
CA GLU A 120 -10.10 -1.08 -16.16
C GLU A 120 -9.95 0.03 -17.23
N LEU A 121 -8.71 0.41 -17.50
CA LEU A 121 -8.38 1.49 -18.42
C LEU A 121 -8.73 1.11 -19.86
N PRO A 122 -9.12 2.09 -20.71
CA PRO A 122 -9.44 1.86 -22.11
C PRO A 122 -8.22 1.42 -22.95
N GLN A 123 -7.02 1.73 -22.47
CA GLN A 123 -5.74 1.37 -23.09
C GLN A 123 -4.66 1.22 -22.00
N PRO A 124 -3.50 0.59 -22.31
CA PRO A 124 -2.38 0.53 -21.37
C PRO A 124 -1.93 1.93 -20.93
N PRO A 125 -1.44 2.10 -19.69
CA PRO A 125 -0.95 3.39 -19.23
C PRO A 125 0.27 3.84 -20.04
N ASP A 126 0.38 5.12 -20.36
CA ASP A 126 1.53 5.67 -21.09
C ASP A 126 2.76 5.82 -20.20
N ALA A 127 2.54 6.06 -18.90
CA ALA A 127 3.59 6.16 -17.90
C ALA A 127 3.11 5.69 -16.53
N VAL A 128 4.04 5.19 -15.73
CA VAL A 128 3.79 4.82 -14.33
C VAL A 128 4.77 5.55 -13.43
N VAL A 129 4.29 6.15 -12.35
CA VAL A 129 5.06 6.83 -11.32
C VAL A 129 4.96 6.03 -10.03
N ILE A 130 6.09 5.61 -9.46
CA ILE A 130 6.12 4.74 -8.28
C ILE A 130 6.94 5.35 -7.14
N ASP A 131 6.55 5.07 -5.89
CA ASP A 131 7.39 5.38 -4.73
C ASP A 131 8.57 4.40 -4.62
N GLY A 132 9.74 4.95 -4.30
CA GLY A 132 10.97 4.18 -4.09
C GLY A 132 11.96 4.23 -5.25
N ASN A 133 12.94 3.34 -5.21
CA ASN A 133 14.09 3.29 -6.13
C ASN A 133 14.12 2.03 -7.00
N TRP A 134 13.17 1.12 -6.80
CA TRP A 134 13.13 -0.19 -7.45
C TRP A 134 11.87 -0.33 -8.30
N ASP A 135 12.03 -0.81 -9.53
CA ASP A 135 10.92 -1.04 -10.45
C ASP A 135 10.28 -2.42 -10.19
N PHE A 136 9.04 -2.38 -9.70
CA PHE A 136 8.19 -3.55 -9.48
C PHE A 136 7.02 -3.63 -10.47
N VAL A 137 6.96 -2.75 -11.47
CA VAL A 137 5.88 -2.71 -12.46
C VAL A 137 6.35 -3.28 -13.79
N GLY A 138 7.60 -2.99 -14.19
CA GLY A 138 8.17 -3.42 -15.46
C GLY A 138 7.58 -2.70 -16.67
N HIS A 139 7.03 -1.50 -16.48
CA HIS A 139 6.50 -0.68 -17.56
C HIS A 139 7.65 0.08 -18.27
N PRO A 140 7.69 0.18 -19.61
CA PRO A 140 8.80 0.83 -20.33
C PRO A 140 9.07 2.28 -19.89
N ARG A 141 8.00 3.01 -19.53
CA ARG A 141 8.08 4.37 -19.02
C ARG A 141 7.72 4.41 -17.53
N THR A 142 8.63 3.91 -16.69
CA THR A 142 8.48 3.94 -15.23
C THR A 142 9.36 5.05 -14.62
N VAL A 143 8.73 5.99 -13.91
CA VAL A 143 9.39 7.04 -13.16
C VAL A 143 9.42 6.67 -11.68
N LYS A 144 10.62 6.58 -11.12
CA LYS A 144 10.83 6.18 -9.71
C LYS A 144 11.13 7.41 -8.87
N LEU A 145 10.34 7.65 -7.84
CA LEU A 145 10.46 8.82 -6.97
C LEU A 145 10.74 8.38 -5.53
N VAL A 146 11.89 8.75 -4.98
CA VAL A 146 12.19 8.50 -3.57
C VAL A 146 11.35 9.42 -2.70
N LYS A 147 10.53 8.86 -1.80
CA LYS A 147 9.52 9.58 -1.00
C LYS A 147 8.46 10.23 -1.91
N GLY A 148 8.05 9.49 -2.92
CA GLY A 148 7.07 9.89 -3.93
C GLY A 148 5.76 10.35 -3.31
N ASP A 149 5.31 9.71 -2.23
CA ASP A 149 4.11 10.06 -1.45
C ASP A 149 4.10 11.51 -0.93
N SER A 150 5.28 12.09 -0.72
CA SER A 150 5.44 13.46 -0.24
C SER A 150 5.52 14.52 -1.36
N ILE A 151 5.78 14.10 -2.61
CA ILE A 151 6.06 15.02 -3.73
C ILE A 151 5.13 14.86 -4.93
N SER A 152 4.59 13.67 -5.18
CA SER A 152 3.71 13.33 -6.31
C SER A 152 2.29 13.12 -5.81
N LEU A 153 1.35 13.83 -6.43
CA LEU A 153 -0.06 13.79 -6.06
C LEU A 153 -0.69 12.42 -6.38
N SER A 154 -0.29 11.80 -7.49
CA SER A 154 -0.78 10.47 -7.87
C SER A 154 -0.31 9.38 -6.90
N ILE A 155 0.97 9.39 -6.51
CA ILE A 155 1.51 8.47 -5.49
C ILE A 155 0.85 8.71 -4.13
N ALA A 156 0.70 9.96 -3.70
CA ALA A 156 0.05 10.28 -2.43
C ALA A 156 -1.41 9.77 -2.37
N ALA A 157 -2.16 9.89 -3.47
CA ALA A 157 -3.50 9.37 -3.59
C ALA A 157 -3.52 7.84 -3.50
N ALA A 158 -2.65 7.17 -4.29
CA ALA A 158 -2.48 5.72 -4.26
C ALA A 158 -2.12 5.20 -2.85
N SER A 159 -1.23 5.90 -2.14
CA SER A 159 -0.84 5.60 -0.76
C SER A 159 -2.03 5.57 0.19
N ILE A 160 -2.89 6.60 0.13
CA ILE A 160 -4.06 6.69 0.99
C ILE A 160 -5.06 5.57 0.66
N LEU A 161 -5.34 5.31 -0.63
CA LEU A 161 -6.24 4.25 -1.04
C LEU A 161 -5.75 2.87 -0.58
N ALA A 162 -4.46 2.58 -0.78
CA ALA A 162 -3.84 1.35 -0.32
C ALA A 162 -3.91 1.21 1.21
N LYS A 163 -3.56 2.28 1.94
CA LYS A 163 -3.49 2.29 3.40
C LYS A 163 -4.85 2.08 4.03
N VAL A 164 -5.86 2.84 3.60
CA VAL A 164 -7.21 2.76 4.16
C VAL A 164 -7.83 1.40 3.85
N THR A 165 -7.72 0.93 2.60
CA THR A 165 -8.25 -0.39 2.21
C THR A 165 -7.62 -1.50 3.05
N ARG A 166 -6.29 -1.52 3.16
CA ARG A 166 -5.59 -2.52 3.97
C ARG A 166 -5.92 -2.40 5.46
N ASP A 167 -6.03 -1.18 5.99
CA ASP A 167 -6.35 -0.98 7.41
C ASP A 167 -7.74 -1.51 7.74
N ARG A 168 -8.74 -1.30 6.88
CA ARG A 168 -10.09 -1.86 7.00
C ARG A 168 -10.07 -3.39 7.03
N MET A 169 -9.27 -4.03 6.16
CA MET A 169 -9.10 -5.49 6.17
C MET A 169 -8.52 -5.99 7.50
N MET A 170 -7.47 -5.34 8.00
CA MET A 170 -6.84 -5.75 9.27
C MET A 170 -7.75 -5.53 10.48
N ILE A 171 -8.61 -4.50 10.46
CA ILE A 171 -9.60 -4.26 11.51
C ILE A 171 -10.64 -5.38 11.49
N ALA A 172 -11.16 -5.75 10.31
CA ALA A 172 -12.11 -6.85 10.17
C ALA A 172 -11.49 -8.20 10.64
N ASP A 173 -10.25 -8.49 10.24
CA ASP A 173 -9.55 -9.71 10.68
C ASP A 173 -9.31 -9.74 12.20
N SER A 174 -9.28 -8.59 12.88
CA SER A 174 -9.09 -8.52 14.33
C SER A 174 -10.23 -9.16 15.11
N GLU A 175 -11.44 -9.18 14.54
CA GLU A 175 -12.60 -9.86 15.14
C GLU A 175 -12.43 -11.38 15.15
N CYS A 176 -11.81 -11.92 14.10
CA CYS A 176 -11.54 -13.36 13.95
C CYS A 176 -10.34 -13.83 14.80
N TYR A 177 -9.42 -12.93 15.15
CA TYR A 177 -8.20 -13.24 15.90
C TYR A 177 -8.08 -12.37 17.16
N PRO A 178 -9.02 -12.50 18.12
CA PRO A 178 -9.00 -11.72 19.35
C PRO A 178 -7.74 -12.05 20.15
N GLY A 179 -6.90 -11.03 20.40
CA GLY A 179 -5.62 -11.17 21.11
C GLY A 179 -4.40 -10.68 20.32
N PHE A 180 -4.51 -10.54 19.00
CA PHE A 180 -3.42 -10.02 18.17
C PHE A 180 -3.47 -8.50 17.95
N ASP A 181 -4.56 -7.83 18.36
CA ASP A 181 -4.81 -6.38 18.21
C ASP A 181 -4.54 -5.86 16.79
N PHE A 182 -5.03 -6.59 15.77
CA PHE A 182 -4.84 -6.18 14.38
C PHE A 182 -5.55 -4.87 14.05
N ASP A 183 -6.64 -4.57 14.75
CA ASP A 183 -7.33 -3.29 14.75
C ASP A 183 -6.46 -2.11 15.22
N ALA A 184 -5.39 -2.34 15.98
CA ALA A 184 -4.44 -1.32 16.39
C ALA A 184 -3.15 -1.37 15.56
N ASN A 185 -2.47 -2.52 15.55
CA ASN A 185 -1.14 -2.66 14.96
C ASN A 185 -1.14 -2.97 13.46
N LYS A 186 -2.29 -3.30 12.86
CA LYS A 186 -2.45 -3.58 11.41
C LYS A 186 -1.52 -4.68 10.89
N GLY A 187 -1.17 -5.64 11.74
CA GLY A 187 -0.27 -6.74 11.46
C GLY A 187 1.22 -6.38 11.53
N TYR A 188 1.58 -5.16 11.91
CA TYR A 188 2.98 -4.78 12.10
C TYR A 188 3.55 -5.33 13.41
N PRO A 189 4.88 -5.52 13.50
CA PRO A 189 5.53 -5.98 14.71
C PRO A 189 5.36 -4.96 15.84
N CYS A 190 4.85 -5.40 16.98
CA CYS A 190 4.82 -4.61 18.21
C CYS A 190 4.92 -5.55 19.43
N PRO A 191 5.21 -5.03 20.64
CA PRO A 191 5.31 -5.87 21.84
C PRO A 191 4.08 -6.76 22.07
N ARG A 192 2.87 -6.21 21.90
CA ARG A 192 1.61 -6.96 22.07
C ARG A 192 1.45 -8.07 21.03
N HIS A 193 1.75 -7.78 19.77
CA HIS A 193 1.72 -8.77 18.69
C HIS A 193 2.73 -9.91 18.91
N LYS A 194 3.95 -9.59 19.39
CA LYS A 194 4.95 -10.60 19.77
C LYS A 194 4.45 -11.50 20.90
N LEU A 195 3.86 -10.91 21.95
CA LEU A 195 3.29 -11.68 23.06
C LEU A 195 2.15 -12.60 22.60
N ALA A 196 1.26 -12.11 21.75
CA ALA A 196 0.17 -12.92 21.17
C ALA A 196 0.71 -14.11 20.37
N LEU A 197 1.74 -13.90 19.55
CA LEU A 197 2.42 -14.97 18.82
C LEU A 197 3.06 -16.01 19.73
N GLN A 198 3.64 -15.60 20.86
CA GLN A 198 4.20 -16.51 21.86
C GLN A 198 3.09 -17.32 22.56
N ALA A 199 1.97 -16.67 22.89
CA ALA A 199 0.87 -17.27 23.67
C ALA A 199 -0.11 -18.12 22.84
N PHE A 200 -0.30 -17.81 21.56
CA PHE A 200 -1.34 -18.44 20.71
C PHE A 200 -0.80 -19.04 19.41
N GLY A 201 0.46 -18.77 19.06
CA GLY A 201 1.05 -19.18 17.79
C GLY A 201 0.65 -18.27 16.62
N PRO A 202 1.13 -18.55 15.41
CA PRO A 202 0.75 -17.82 14.20
C PRO A 202 -0.66 -18.18 13.74
N THR A 203 -1.39 -17.21 13.20
CA THR A 203 -2.71 -17.38 12.59
C THR A 203 -2.62 -17.62 11.08
N ALA A 204 -3.76 -17.86 10.42
CA ALA A 204 -3.84 -18.07 8.98
C ALA A 204 -3.40 -16.85 8.15
N ILE A 205 -3.39 -15.65 8.74
CA ILE A 205 -2.99 -14.42 8.05
C ILE A 205 -1.54 -14.01 8.33
N HIS A 206 -0.79 -14.78 9.13
CA HIS A 206 0.64 -14.54 9.33
C HIS A 206 1.49 -15.03 8.16
N ARG A 207 2.55 -14.28 7.87
CA ARG A 207 3.58 -14.63 6.87
C ARG A 207 4.63 -15.50 7.55
N ARG A 208 4.54 -16.81 7.33
CA ARG A 208 5.34 -17.82 8.02
C ARG A 208 6.74 -17.98 7.43
N SER A 209 7.09 -17.28 6.35
CA SER A 209 8.46 -17.26 5.81
C SER A 209 9.40 -16.30 6.56
N TRP A 210 8.87 -15.49 7.48
CA TRP A 210 9.62 -14.48 8.20
C TRP A 210 10.34 -15.05 9.43
N VAL A 211 11.47 -14.43 9.78
CA VAL A 211 12.36 -14.88 10.86
C VAL A 211 11.72 -14.88 12.25
N PHE A 212 10.62 -14.15 12.48
CA PHE A 212 9.95 -14.15 13.78
C PHE A 212 9.41 -15.55 14.15
N MET A 213 9.13 -16.39 13.15
CA MET A 213 8.66 -17.76 13.34
C MET A 213 9.67 -18.64 14.07
N ASP A 214 10.97 -18.39 13.88
CA ASP A 214 12.05 -19.19 14.47
C ASP A 214 12.12 -19.04 16.00
N GLN A 215 11.50 -18.00 16.56
CA GLN A 215 11.51 -17.69 17.99
C GLN A 215 10.25 -18.15 18.71
N LEU A 216 9.31 -18.80 18.02
CA LEU A 216 8.04 -19.22 18.61
C LEU A 216 8.17 -20.60 19.27
N PRO A 217 7.53 -20.83 20.44
CA PRO A 217 7.54 -22.13 21.11
C PRO A 217 6.65 -23.17 20.42
N TRP A 218 6.00 -22.80 19.31
CA TRP A 218 5.01 -23.59 18.57
C TRP A 218 5.65 -24.48 17.50
N THR A 219 6.25 -25.58 17.92
CA THR A 219 7.02 -26.49 17.04
C THR A 219 6.19 -27.21 15.97
N GLY A 220 4.87 -27.30 16.14
CA GLY A 220 3.96 -27.90 15.16
C GLY A 220 3.71 -27.03 13.91
N THR A 221 4.15 -25.77 13.90
CA THR A 221 4.02 -24.86 12.74
C THR A 221 5.38 -24.23 12.43
N PRO A 222 6.27 -24.93 11.72
CA PRO A 222 7.61 -24.42 11.43
C PRO A 222 7.57 -23.24 10.46
N ARG A 223 8.66 -22.47 10.45
CA ARG A 223 8.90 -21.43 9.45
C ARG A 223 8.88 -22.05 8.05
N LEU A 224 8.22 -21.38 7.11
CA LEU A 224 8.28 -21.75 5.70
C LEU A 224 9.63 -21.30 5.13
N VAL A 225 10.46 -22.25 4.73
CA VAL A 225 11.71 -21.97 4.02
C VAL A 225 11.46 -22.21 2.53
N ASN A 226 11.64 -21.17 1.73
CA ASN A 226 11.52 -21.29 0.27
C ASN A 226 12.92 -21.51 -0.30
N ASP A 227 13.11 -22.52 -1.17
CA ASP A 227 14.40 -22.83 -1.80
C ASP A 227 14.99 -21.64 -2.57
N ALA A 228 14.15 -20.71 -3.02
CA ALA A 228 14.60 -19.47 -3.65
C ALA A 228 15.30 -18.49 -2.67
N GLN A 229 15.00 -18.55 -1.37
CA GLN A 229 15.67 -17.74 -0.33
C GLN A 229 17.01 -18.33 0.09
N LEU A 230 17.21 -19.65 -0.03
CA LEU A 230 18.46 -20.33 0.32
C LEU A 230 19.57 -20.13 -0.73
N ARG A 231 19.24 -19.80 -1.98
CA ARG A 231 20.23 -19.54 -3.05
C ARG A 231 20.93 -18.17 -2.96
N LEU A 232 20.66 -17.39 -1.92
CA LEU A 232 21.24 -16.07 -1.66
C LEU A 232 22.06 -16.01 -0.37
N LEU A 233 22.32 -17.17 0.26
CA LEU A 233 23.28 -17.36 1.36
C LEU A 233 24.43 -18.24 0.87
#